data_AF-A0A1G2NDU0-F1
#
_entry.id   AF-A0A1G2NDU0-F1
#
_cell.length_a   1.000
_cell.length_b   1.000
_cell.length_c   1.000
_cell.angle_alpha   90.00
_cell.angle_beta   90.00
_cell.angle_gamma   90.00
#
_symmetry.space_group_name_H-M   'P 1'
#
loop_
_entity.id
_entity.type
_entity.pdbx_description
1 polymer ?
#
loop_
_entity_poly.entity_id
_entity_poly.type
_entity_poly.pdbx_seq_one_letter_code
_entity_poly.pdbx_strand_id
1 'polypeptide(L)'
;MNDVKTKLTWMFIAGIVVGFIAGYFWTSARVAEDDNSSKIGASVGEALDGETQDDGEEMQDIDSTDGENSSGEGSMIKEGEAMMSPKSVGTEAVTADDQPAGTMITIAKMNLPIVAWIAIHENDNGVPGWILGARRFEAGETTGLVELLRGTIAGKSYFAVIHAEDGDGAFNLRKDLPIVNVDGAMILDGFTATGSATTE
;
A
#
# COMPACT_ATOMS: atom_id res chain seq x y z
N MET A 1 -31.90 -31.94 -53.00
CA MET A 1 -31.30 -31.00 -52.02
C MET A 1 -32.30 -29.90 -51.76
N ASN A 2 -32.95 -29.91 -50.60
CA ASN A 2 -34.02 -28.96 -50.27
C ASN A 2 -33.45 -27.69 -49.64
N ASP A 3 -33.85 -26.57 -50.27
CA ASP A 3 -33.92 -25.18 -49.84
C ASP A 3 -33.79 -24.89 -48.33
N VAL A 4 -32.97 -23.90 -47.98
CA VAL A 4 -33.38 -22.85 -47.02
C VAL A 4 -32.87 -21.49 -47.53
N LYS A 5 -33.71 -20.86 -48.33
CA LYS A 5 -33.68 -19.42 -48.64
C LYS A 5 -34.06 -18.62 -47.38
N THR A 6 -33.30 -17.54 -47.14
CA THR A 6 -33.74 -16.25 -46.55
C THR A 6 -34.70 -16.23 -45.35
N LYS A 7 -34.21 -15.74 -44.20
CA LYS A 7 -34.89 -14.79 -43.28
C LYS A 7 -33.80 -13.96 -42.57
N LEU A 8 -33.43 -12.76 -43.02
CA LEU A 8 -34.09 -11.47 -42.84
C LEU A 8 -34.60 -11.20 -41.41
N THR A 9 -33.71 -10.60 -40.62
CA THR A 9 -33.84 -9.41 -39.75
C THR A 9 -34.97 -9.31 -38.70
N TRP A 10 -34.61 -8.62 -37.59
CA TRP A 10 -35.42 -8.02 -36.50
C TRP A 10 -35.70 -8.97 -35.30
N MET A 11 -35.54 -8.61 -34.02
CA MET A 11 -35.40 -7.32 -33.34
C MET A 11 -34.95 -7.55 -31.87
N PHE A 12 -34.28 -6.55 -31.28
CA PHE A 12 -34.13 -6.33 -29.83
C PHE A 12 -35.50 -6.21 -29.11
N ILE A 13 -35.48 -6.27 -27.76
CA ILE A 13 -36.56 -5.98 -26.76
C ILE A 13 -37.29 -7.26 -26.31
N ALA A 14 -37.42 -7.67 -25.04
CA ALA A 14 -37.31 -7.01 -23.74
C ALA A 14 -36.82 -8.00 -22.67
N GLY A 15 -35.98 -7.52 -21.76
CA GLY A 15 -35.60 -8.23 -20.53
C GLY A 15 -35.10 -7.28 -19.45
N ILE A 16 -35.62 -6.05 -19.42
CA ILE A 16 -35.52 -5.15 -18.26
C ILE A 16 -36.88 -5.19 -17.60
N VAL A 17 -36.96 -5.71 -16.37
CA VAL A 17 -37.71 -5.21 -15.20
C VAL A 17 -37.54 -6.25 -14.10
N VAL A 18 -36.64 -5.99 -13.15
CA VAL A 18 -36.71 -6.09 -11.67
C VAL A 18 -35.27 -5.78 -11.22
N GLY A 19 -34.88 -4.73 -10.53
CA GLY A 19 -35.51 -3.52 -10.03
C GLY A 19 -34.38 -2.76 -9.33
N PHE A 20 -34.11 -1.52 -9.71
CA PHE A 20 -33.25 -0.60 -8.93
C PHE A 20 -33.92 0.77 -9.01
N ILE A 21 -34.88 0.98 -8.12
CA ILE A 21 -35.50 2.29 -7.87
C ILE A 21 -34.84 2.88 -6.63
N ALA A 22 -34.37 4.12 -6.80
CA ALA A 22 -34.06 5.15 -5.80
C ALA A 22 -32.90 4.81 -4.84
N GLY A 23 -31.88 5.63 -4.65
CA GLY A 23 -31.76 7.09 -4.62
C GLY A 23 -30.67 7.32 -3.55
N TYR A 24 -29.68 8.17 -3.73
CA TYR A 24 -29.72 9.50 -3.15
C TYR A 24 -28.65 10.37 -3.81
N PHE A 25 -29.16 11.39 -4.51
CA PHE A 25 -28.56 12.70 -4.56
C PHE A 25 -28.21 13.18 -3.13
N TRP A 26 -26.99 13.67 -2.91
CA TRP A 26 -26.83 14.89 -2.11
C TRP A 26 -25.69 15.73 -2.69
N THR A 27 -26.09 16.86 -3.26
CA THR A 27 -25.28 18.03 -3.57
C THR A 27 -25.25 18.92 -2.33
N SER A 28 -24.07 19.28 -1.83
CA SER A 28 -23.89 20.49 -1.02
C SER A 28 -22.42 20.86 -1.00
N ALA A 29 -22.08 21.81 -1.86
CA ALA A 29 -20.96 22.70 -1.64
C ALA A 29 -21.14 23.45 -0.31
N ARG A 30 -20.04 23.63 0.43
CA ARG A 30 -19.79 24.79 1.31
C ARG A 30 -18.43 25.33 0.86
N VAL A 31 -18.43 26.39 0.06
CA VAL A 31 -18.26 27.81 0.47
C VAL A 31 -16.96 28.04 1.23
N ALA A 32 -16.11 28.88 0.63
CA ALA A 32 -14.82 29.36 1.09
C ALA A 32 -14.91 30.53 2.09
N GLU A 33 -13.78 30.79 2.78
CA GLU A 33 -13.33 32.03 3.47
C GLU A 33 -14.20 32.51 4.67
N ASP A 34 -13.69 33.09 5.77
CA ASP A 34 -12.51 33.92 6.01
C ASP A 34 -12.20 34.02 7.53
N ASP A 35 -10.95 34.35 7.86
CA ASP A 35 -10.40 35.09 9.02
C ASP A 35 -10.98 34.98 10.45
N ASN A 36 -10.10 34.74 11.45
CA ASN A 36 -9.81 35.74 12.49
C ASN A 36 -8.68 35.32 13.46
N SER A 37 -7.82 36.30 13.68
CA SER A 37 -6.71 36.47 14.62
C SER A 37 -6.79 35.82 16.01
N SER A 38 -5.62 35.39 16.49
CA SER A 38 -5.16 35.72 17.84
C SER A 38 -3.65 35.93 17.83
N LYS A 39 -3.27 37.21 17.73
CA LYS A 39 -1.97 37.71 18.14
C LYS A 39 -1.91 37.55 19.67
N ILE A 40 -0.94 36.79 20.19
CA ILE A 40 -0.47 36.98 21.56
C ILE A 40 0.88 37.70 21.48
N GLY A 41 0.92 38.80 22.22
CA GLY A 41 1.88 39.88 22.10
C GLY A 41 3.30 39.53 22.51
N ALA A 42 4.20 40.36 21.98
CA ALA A 42 5.54 40.57 22.48
C ALA A 42 5.54 41.37 23.79
N SER A 43 6.48 41.04 24.70
CA SER A 43 7.10 41.93 25.69
C SER A 43 8.46 41.30 26.05
N VAL A 44 9.58 41.72 25.48
CA VAL A 44 10.50 42.79 25.94
C VAL A 44 11.01 42.57 27.37
N GLY A 45 12.35 42.49 27.51
CA GLY A 45 13.09 42.65 28.76
C GLY A 45 14.35 41.78 28.87
N GLU A 46 15.49 42.20 28.27
CA GLU A 46 16.78 42.48 28.95
C GLU A 46 17.61 41.20 29.28
N ALA A 47 18.68 40.88 28.52
CA ALA A 47 20.05 41.44 28.53
C ALA A 47 20.81 41.25 29.86
N LEU A 48 22.09 40.82 29.73
CA LEU A 48 23.22 40.68 30.68
C LEU A 48 23.81 39.27 30.57
N ASP A 49 24.81 39.05 29.70
CA ASP A 49 26.25 39.33 29.87
C ASP A 49 26.97 38.28 30.72
N GLY A 50 28.09 37.77 30.18
CA GLY A 50 28.86 36.68 30.76
C GLY A 50 29.77 35.99 29.74
N GLU A 51 30.75 36.74 29.22
CA GLU A 51 31.96 36.19 28.61
C GLU A 51 32.63 35.14 29.51
N THR A 52 33.20 34.10 28.91
CA THR A 52 34.53 33.59 29.30
C THR A 52 35.22 32.99 28.07
N GLN A 53 36.40 33.54 27.81
CA GLN A 53 37.41 33.11 26.85
C GLN A 53 38.21 31.90 27.40
N ASP A 54 39.17 31.47 26.57
CA ASP A 54 40.38 30.68 26.88
C ASP A 54 40.19 29.17 26.72
N ASP A 55 41.01 28.39 26.04
CA ASP A 55 42.37 28.50 25.45
C ASP A 55 42.53 27.33 24.43
N GLY A 56 43.27 27.44 23.31
CA GLY A 56 44.67 27.00 23.18
C GLY A 56 44.84 25.51 23.52
N GLU A 57 45.14 24.54 22.63
CA GLU A 57 46.41 24.28 21.94
C GLU A 57 46.16 23.16 20.88
N GLU A 58 46.48 23.33 19.59
CA GLU A 58 47.71 22.91 18.88
C GLU A 58 47.69 21.50 18.22
N MET A 59 47.46 21.54 16.89
CA MET A 59 48.17 20.90 15.77
C MET A 59 49.01 19.62 16.00
N GLN A 60 48.72 18.56 15.22
CA GLN A 60 49.77 17.69 14.63
C GLN A 60 49.39 17.28 13.20
N ASP A 61 50.26 17.66 12.27
CA ASP A 61 50.27 17.30 10.86
C ASP A 61 50.70 15.84 10.65
N ILE A 62 49.98 15.08 9.82
CA ILE A 62 50.57 13.98 9.04
C ILE A 62 50.08 14.10 7.59
N ASP A 63 51.00 14.62 6.78
CA ASP A 63 51.12 14.43 5.34
C ASP A 63 51.61 13.00 5.07
N SER A 64 50.88 12.26 4.25
CA SER A 64 51.49 11.37 3.25
C SER A 64 50.46 11.05 2.17
N THR A 65 50.76 11.62 1.02
CA THR A 65 50.30 11.32 -0.33
C THR A 65 50.51 9.84 -0.66
N ASP A 66 49.52 9.21 -1.28
CA ASP A 66 49.72 8.41 -2.49
C ASP A 66 48.39 8.23 -3.22
N GLY A 67 48.27 8.95 -4.33
CA GLY A 67 47.23 8.74 -5.31
C GLY A 67 47.68 7.69 -6.30
N GLU A 68 46.95 6.57 -6.36
CA GLU A 68 46.94 5.71 -7.54
C GLU A 68 45.64 5.94 -8.32
N ASN A 69 45.78 6.75 -9.36
CA ASN A 69 44.88 6.81 -10.48
C ASN A 69 45.17 5.63 -11.40
N SER A 70 44.24 4.68 -11.53
CA SER A 70 44.24 3.72 -12.64
C SER A 70 42.82 3.46 -13.13
N SER A 71 42.39 4.39 -13.99
CA SER A 71 41.82 4.14 -15.32
C SER A 71 40.89 2.93 -15.55
N GLY A 72 39.67 3.27 -15.97
CA GLY A 72 38.81 2.45 -16.84
C GLY A 72 38.19 1.27 -16.12
N GLU A 73 36.87 1.20 -15.95
CA GLU A 73 35.92 1.17 -17.05
C GLU A 73 34.65 1.93 -16.65
N GLY A 74 34.20 2.80 -17.57
CA GLY A 74 32.85 3.33 -17.49
C GLY A 74 31.86 2.18 -17.67
N SER A 75 31.34 1.65 -16.57
CA SER A 75 30.09 0.89 -16.63
C SER A 75 28.96 1.90 -16.74
N MET A 76 28.70 2.26 -18.00
CA MET A 76 27.45 2.83 -18.47
C MET A 76 26.28 2.20 -17.72
N ILE A 77 25.50 3.06 -17.05
CA ILE A 77 24.07 2.92 -16.76
C ILE A 77 23.41 1.64 -17.30
N LYS A 78 22.96 0.77 -16.39
CA LYS A 78 21.77 -0.05 -16.66
C LYS A 78 20.62 0.54 -15.84
N GLU A 79 20.13 1.69 -16.30
CA GLU A 79 18.76 2.10 -16.01
C GLU A 79 17.81 1.02 -16.54
N GLY A 80 16.89 0.56 -15.69
CA GLY A 80 15.69 -0.14 -16.16
C GLY A 80 15.79 -1.66 -16.25
N GLU A 81 16.29 -2.37 -15.22
CA GLU A 81 15.65 -3.65 -14.89
C GLU A 81 14.29 -3.28 -14.29
N ALA A 82 13.29 -3.06 -15.15
CA ALA A 82 11.91 -2.89 -14.69
C ALA A 82 11.55 -4.18 -13.94
N MET A 83 11.53 -4.13 -12.61
CA MET A 83 11.16 -5.29 -11.80
C MET A 83 9.71 -5.61 -12.13
N MET A 84 9.52 -6.68 -12.89
CA MET A 84 8.22 -7.11 -13.37
C MET A 84 7.53 -7.87 -12.22
N SER A 85 6.28 -7.50 -11.91
CA SER A 85 5.49 -8.28 -10.97
C SER A 85 5.40 -9.74 -11.41
N PRO A 86 5.57 -10.70 -10.47
CA PRO A 86 5.42 -12.10 -10.78
C PRO A 86 3.98 -12.38 -11.23
N LYS A 87 3.84 -12.92 -12.44
CA LYS A 87 2.56 -13.34 -12.99
C LYS A 87 2.20 -14.73 -12.52
N SER A 88 0.98 -14.89 -12.02
CA SER A 88 0.34 -16.16 -11.74
C SER A 88 -0.68 -16.54 -12.81
N VAL A 89 -0.78 -17.86 -13.05
CA VAL A 89 -1.77 -18.53 -13.90
C VAL A 89 -2.70 -19.43 -13.04
N GLY A 90 -2.66 -19.27 -11.71
CA GLY A 90 -3.11 -20.25 -10.73
C GLY A 90 -4.37 -19.90 -9.91
N THR A 91 -4.46 -20.57 -8.76
CA THR A 91 -5.61 -20.61 -7.82
C THR A 91 -5.37 -19.73 -6.59
N GLU A 92 -4.43 -18.78 -6.67
CA GLU A 92 -4.05 -17.97 -5.53
C GLU A 92 -5.22 -17.13 -5.07
N ALA A 93 -5.40 -17.11 -3.76
CA ALA A 93 -6.48 -16.39 -3.14
C ALA A 93 -6.03 -15.91 -1.78
N VAL A 94 -6.53 -14.75 -1.40
CA VAL A 94 -6.50 -14.24 -0.04
C VAL A 94 -7.91 -13.75 0.26
N THR A 95 -8.38 -13.97 1.48
CA THR A 95 -9.68 -13.50 1.93
C THR A 95 -9.56 -13.00 3.35
N ALA A 96 -10.02 -11.77 3.58
CA ALA A 96 -10.12 -11.15 4.89
C ALA A 96 -11.55 -10.67 5.08
N ASP A 97 -12.23 -11.20 6.09
CA ASP A 97 -13.58 -10.73 6.41
C ASP A 97 -13.54 -9.37 7.10
N ASP A 98 -14.66 -8.65 7.05
CA ASP A 98 -14.89 -7.47 7.88
C ASP A 98 -14.71 -7.83 9.36
N GLN A 99 -13.91 -7.05 10.06
CA GLN A 99 -13.46 -7.40 11.41
C GLN A 99 -13.15 -6.16 12.25
N PRO A 100 -13.18 -6.24 13.58
CA PRO A 100 -12.94 -5.08 14.44
C PRO A 100 -11.60 -4.40 14.14
N ALA A 101 -11.58 -3.06 14.24
CA ALA A 101 -10.35 -2.29 14.15
C ALA A 101 -9.33 -2.71 15.23
N GLY A 102 -8.05 -2.72 14.87
CA GLY A 102 -6.97 -3.16 15.77
C GLY A 102 -5.61 -3.27 15.10
N THR A 103 -4.65 -3.86 15.81
CA THR A 103 -3.27 -4.08 15.35
C THR A 103 -3.03 -5.49 14.81
N MET A 104 -4.06 -6.33 14.74
CA MET A 104 -4.00 -7.69 14.23
C MET A 104 -5.12 -7.90 13.23
N ILE A 105 -4.80 -8.41 12.04
CA ILE A 105 -5.78 -8.76 11.01
C ILE A 105 -5.82 -10.26 10.83
N THR A 106 -7.01 -10.83 10.88
CA THR A 106 -7.28 -12.22 10.57
C THR A 106 -7.48 -12.39 9.08
N ILE A 107 -6.69 -13.28 8.49
CA ILE A 107 -6.86 -13.79 7.13
C ILE A 107 -7.68 -15.07 7.23
N ALA A 108 -8.93 -15.01 6.79
CA ALA A 108 -9.92 -16.07 6.91
C ALA A 108 -9.55 -17.28 6.04
N LYS A 109 -8.98 -17.03 4.86
CA LYS A 109 -8.43 -18.05 3.98
C LYS A 109 -7.32 -17.46 3.12
N MET A 110 -6.28 -18.23 2.87
CA MET A 110 -5.34 -17.98 1.79
C MET A 110 -4.94 -19.30 1.11
N ASN A 111 -4.65 -19.22 -0.18
CA ASN A 111 -4.07 -20.31 -0.96
C ASN A 111 -2.85 -19.76 -1.70
N LEU A 112 -1.66 -20.26 -1.34
CA LEU A 112 -0.39 -19.73 -1.81
C LEU A 112 0.39 -20.81 -2.59
N PRO A 113 0.91 -20.51 -3.79
CA PRO A 113 1.61 -21.49 -4.62
C PRO A 113 3.10 -21.59 -4.24
N ILE A 114 3.62 -20.54 -3.59
CA ILE A 114 4.99 -20.32 -3.14
C ILE A 114 4.94 -19.67 -1.75
N VAL A 115 6.09 -19.59 -1.09
CA VAL A 115 6.25 -18.73 0.09
C VAL A 115 5.95 -17.29 -0.33
N ALA A 116 5.12 -16.61 0.45
CA ALA A 116 4.65 -15.27 0.11
C ALA A 116 4.41 -14.43 1.36
N TRP A 117 4.36 -13.13 1.16
CA TRP A 117 3.93 -12.17 2.17
C TRP A 117 2.46 -11.81 1.94
N ILE A 118 1.69 -11.76 3.02
CA ILE A 118 0.40 -11.07 3.02
C ILE A 118 0.63 -9.71 3.65
N ALA A 119 0.50 -8.66 2.84
CA ALA A 119 0.61 -7.26 3.27
C ALA A 119 -0.78 -6.64 3.40
N ILE A 120 -1.00 -5.89 4.48
CA ILE A 120 -2.23 -5.12 4.67
C ILE A 120 -1.98 -3.68 4.24
N HIS A 121 -2.71 -3.23 3.23
CA HIS A 121 -2.65 -1.88 2.69
C HIS A 121 -3.82 -1.04 3.13
N GLU A 122 -3.59 0.27 3.27
CA GLU A 122 -4.68 1.24 3.24
C GLU A 122 -5.43 1.17 1.91
N ASN A 123 -6.73 1.47 1.97
CA ASN A 123 -7.48 1.81 0.78
C ASN A 123 -7.25 3.29 0.45
N ASP A 124 -6.46 3.55 -0.58
CA ASP A 124 -6.27 4.89 -1.16
C ASP A 124 -7.13 5.01 -2.41
N ASN A 125 -8.35 5.56 -2.26
CA ASN A 125 -9.27 5.83 -3.37
C ASN A 125 -9.58 4.61 -4.27
N GLY A 126 -9.69 3.43 -3.67
CA GLY A 126 -9.99 2.17 -4.36
C GLY A 126 -8.78 1.37 -4.79
N VAL A 127 -7.54 1.82 -4.50
CA VAL A 127 -6.32 1.08 -4.77
C VAL A 127 -5.49 0.86 -3.49
N PRO A 128 -4.63 -0.18 -3.44
CA PRO A 128 -3.70 -0.39 -2.34
C PRO A 128 -2.74 0.79 -2.15
N GLY A 129 -2.81 1.42 -0.98
CA GLY A 129 -1.94 2.52 -0.54
C GLY A 129 -0.79 2.04 0.34
N TRP A 130 -0.50 2.77 1.42
CA TRP A 130 0.57 2.44 2.36
C TRP A 130 0.34 1.10 3.08
N ILE A 131 1.45 0.38 3.32
CA ILE A 131 1.44 -0.88 4.04
C ILE A 131 1.43 -0.62 5.54
N LEU A 132 0.49 -1.25 6.24
CA LEU A 132 0.33 -1.19 7.69
C LEU A 132 1.10 -2.30 8.41
N GLY A 133 1.31 -3.42 7.74
CA GLY A 133 2.03 -4.59 8.24
C GLY A 133 2.06 -5.69 7.19
N ALA A 134 2.98 -6.63 7.34
CA ALA A 134 3.12 -7.78 6.45
C ALA A 134 3.60 -9.01 7.23
N ARG A 135 3.15 -10.20 6.84
CA ARG A 135 3.62 -11.46 7.42
C ARG A 135 3.89 -12.50 6.35
N ARG A 136 4.98 -13.26 6.53
CA ARG A 136 5.34 -14.39 5.68
C ARG A 136 4.48 -15.60 6.01
N PHE A 137 4.01 -16.27 4.97
CA PHE A 137 3.30 -17.54 5.02
C PHE A 137 3.95 -18.54 4.07
N GLU A 138 3.96 -19.80 4.48
CA GLU A 138 4.42 -20.90 3.64
C GLU A 138 3.39 -21.22 2.55
N ALA A 139 3.82 -21.92 1.50
CA ALA A 139 2.93 -22.36 0.42
C ALA A 139 1.84 -23.33 0.94
N GLY A 140 0.68 -23.30 0.29
CA GLY A 140 -0.48 -24.15 0.55
C GLY A 140 -1.74 -23.36 0.94
N GLU A 141 -2.81 -24.10 1.25
CA GLU A 141 -4.03 -23.54 1.82
C GLU A 141 -3.92 -23.39 3.33
N THR A 142 -4.14 -22.18 3.85
CA THR A 142 -4.01 -21.89 5.29
C THR A 142 -4.86 -20.69 5.72
N THR A 143 -4.82 -20.38 7.01
CA THR A 143 -5.38 -19.17 7.63
C THR A 143 -4.29 -18.50 8.47
N GLY A 144 -4.49 -17.26 8.90
CA GLY A 144 -3.41 -16.57 9.61
C GLY A 144 -3.77 -15.25 10.23
N LEU A 145 -2.80 -14.71 10.98
CA LEU A 145 -2.87 -13.38 11.57
C LEU A 145 -1.73 -12.53 11.02
N VAL A 146 -2.01 -11.30 10.61
CA VAL A 146 -1.00 -10.30 10.23
C VAL A 146 -0.93 -9.23 11.32
N GLU A 147 0.25 -9.05 11.91
CA GLU A 147 0.50 -7.97 12.86
C GLU A 147 0.77 -6.66 12.11
N LEU A 148 0.23 -5.56 12.62
CA LEU A 148 0.33 -4.24 12.03
C LEU A 148 1.23 -3.33 12.88
N LEU A 149 2.15 -2.64 12.20
CA LEU A 149 2.93 -1.55 12.78
C LEU A 149 2.07 -0.31 13.03
N ARG A 150 0.99 -0.16 12.25
CA ARG A 150 -0.05 0.85 12.47
C ARG A 150 -1.42 0.19 12.38
N GLY A 151 -2.18 0.27 13.47
CA GLY A 151 -3.51 -0.33 13.55
C GLY A 151 -4.50 0.26 12.54
N THR A 152 -5.50 -0.55 12.20
CA THR A 152 -6.66 -0.12 11.43
C THR A 152 -7.57 0.81 12.25
N ILE A 153 -8.42 1.55 11.56
CA ILE A 153 -9.34 2.53 12.14
C ILE A 153 -10.76 2.10 11.78
N ALA A 154 -11.64 2.07 12.78
CA ALA A 154 -13.04 1.70 12.58
C ALA A 154 -13.72 2.58 11.51
N GLY A 155 -14.51 1.94 10.66
CA GLY A 155 -15.20 2.55 9.52
C GLY A 155 -14.35 2.77 8.28
N LYS A 156 -13.04 2.45 8.31
CA LYS A 156 -12.17 2.48 7.13
C LYS A 156 -12.07 1.11 6.46
N SER A 157 -11.78 1.11 5.17
CA SER A 157 -11.50 -0.10 4.40
C SER A 157 -10.02 -0.24 4.08
N TYR A 158 -9.60 -1.47 3.84
CA TYR A 158 -8.22 -1.91 3.67
C TYR A 158 -8.16 -3.03 2.64
N PHE A 159 -6.95 -3.34 2.17
CA PHE A 159 -6.70 -4.46 1.26
C PHE A 159 -5.70 -5.45 1.86
N ALA A 160 -5.97 -6.74 1.76
CA ALA A 160 -4.96 -7.78 1.90
C ALA A 160 -4.40 -8.11 0.52
N VAL A 161 -3.09 -8.01 0.34
CA VAL A 161 -2.42 -8.21 -0.96
C VAL A 161 -1.34 -9.28 -0.82
N ILE A 162 -1.25 -10.17 -1.81
CA ILE A 162 -0.20 -11.20 -1.87
C ILE A 162 1.04 -10.63 -2.57
N HIS A 163 2.18 -10.69 -1.90
CA HIS A 163 3.49 -10.35 -2.45
C HIS A 163 4.36 -11.60 -2.50
N ALA A 164 5.10 -11.79 -3.60
CA ALA A 164 6.06 -12.90 -3.67
C ALA A 164 7.21 -12.66 -2.69
N GLU A 165 7.71 -13.72 -2.08
CA GLU A 165 8.93 -13.66 -1.27
C GLU A 165 10.15 -13.93 -2.16
N ASP A 166 11.21 -13.13 -1.99
CA ASP A 166 12.39 -13.15 -2.86
C ASP A 166 13.51 -14.12 -2.42
N GLY A 167 13.29 -14.88 -1.34
CA GLY A 167 14.21 -15.83 -0.73
C GLY A 167 15.08 -15.27 0.39
N ASP A 168 15.03 -13.96 0.69
CA ASP A 168 15.84 -13.34 1.76
C ASP A 168 15.18 -13.37 3.15
N GLY A 169 13.91 -13.76 3.22
CA GLY A 169 13.15 -13.91 4.44
C GLY A 169 12.71 -12.60 5.09
N ALA A 170 12.95 -11.44 4.45
CA ALA A 170 12.66 -10.12 4.99
C ALA A 170 11.80 -9.28 4.03
N PHE A 171 10.67 -8.77 4.54
CA PHE A 171 9.77 -8.00 3.70
C PHE A 171 10.40 -6.70 3.17
N ASN A 172 10.40 -6.54 1.85
CA ASN A 172 10.89 -5.39 1.13
C ASN A 172 10.00 -5.06 -0.06
N LEU A 173 9.18 -4.02 0.08
CA LEU A 173 8.26 -3.51 -0.96
C LEU A 173 8.89 -3.34 -2.36
N ARG A 174 10.20 -3.06 -2.45
CA ARG A 174 10.86 -2.86 -3.75
C ARG A 174 11.25 -4.16 -4.44
N LYS A 175 11.35 -5.26 -3.70
CA LYS A 175 11.75 -6.58 -4.20
C LYS A 175 10.60 -7.59 -4.17
N ASP A 176 9.89 -7.64 -3.04
CA ASP A 176 8.70 -8.46 -2.84
C ASP A 176 7.52 -7.78 -3.55
N LEU A 177 7.44 -7.97 -4.87
CA LEU A 177 6.40 -7.35 -5.68
C LEU A 177 5.05 -8.08 -5.50
N PRO A 178 3.92 -7.37 -5.66
CA PRO A 178 2.61 -8.00 -5.71
C PRO A 178 2.56 -9.08 -6.78
N ILE A 179 1.98 -10.24 -6.43
CA ILE A 179 1.62 -11.26 -7.40
C ILE A 179 0.41 -10.76 -8.19
N VAL A 180 0.50 -10.84 -9.51
CA VAL A 180 -0.56 -10.42 -10.43
C VAL A 180 -1.09 -11.61 -11.21
N ASN A 181 -2.36 -11.59 -11.58
CA ASN A 181 -2.94 -12.60 -12.46
C ASN A 181 -2.49 -12.41 -13.93
N VAL A 182 -3.02 -13.24 -14.83
CA VAL A 182 -2.70 -13.20 -16.27
C VAL A 182 -2.99 -11.85 -16.94
N ASP A 183 -3.96 -11.10 -16.43
CA ASP A 183 -4.36 -9.77 -16.92
C ASP A 183 -3.51 -8.64 -16.31
N GLY A 184 -2.61 -8.98 -15.37
CA GLY A 184 -1.77 -8.01 -14.66
C GLY A 184 -2.46 -7.33 -13.48
N ALA A 185 -3.66 -7.79 -13.08
CA ALA A 185 -4.32 -7.31 -11.88
C ALA A 185 -3.75 -7.99 -10.63
N MET A 186 -3.53 -7.23 -9.56
CA MET A 186 -3.09 -7.78 -8.27
C MET A 186 -4.12 -8.75 -7.70
N ILE A 187 -3.62 -9.80 -7.05
CA ILE A 187 -4.45 -10.72 -6.29
C ILE A 187 -4.60 -10.14 -4.88
N LEU A 188 -5.80 -9.64 -4.58
CA LEU A 188 -6.12 -8.94 -3.34
C LEU A 188 -7.55 -9.23 -2.90
N ASP A 189 -7.83 -8.89 -1.65
CA ASP A 189 -9.18 -8.84 -1.10
C ASP A 189 -9.38 -7.60 -0.23
N GLY A 190 -10.59 -7.03 -0.29
CA GLY A 190 -10.94 -5.79 0.41
C GLY A 190 -11.79 -6.08 1.63
N PHE A 191 -11.48 -5.43 2.75
CA PHE A 191 -12.24 -5.59 4.00
C PHE A 191 -12.42 -4.26 4.72
N THR A 192 -13.43 -4.18 5.58
CA THR A 192 -13.73 -3.03 6.42
C THR A 192 -13.35 -3.32 7.86
N ALA A 193 -12.61 -2.40 8.48
CA ALA A 193 -12.39 -2.43 9.91
C ALA A 193 -13.67 -1.93 10.60
N THR A 194 -14.37 -2.80 11.31
CA THR A 194 -15.61 -2.46 12.02
C THR A 194 -15.30 -1.79 13.37
N GLY A 195 -16.33 -1.19 13.97
CA GLY A 195 -16.21 -0.72 15.36
C GLY A 195 -15.84 -1.88 16.29
N SER A 196 -15.11 -1.60 17.37
CA SER A 196 -14.85 -2.61 18.39
C SER A 196 -16.18 -3.16 18.90
N ALA A 197 -16.28 -4.49 19.03
CA ALA A 197 -17.42 -5.09 19.69
C ALA A 197 -17.45 -4.59 21.14
N THR A 198 -18.38 -3.70 21.47
CA THR A 198 -18.65 -3.34 22.85
C THR A 198 -19.14 -4.61 23.55
N THR A 199 -18.32 -5.20 24.39
CA THR A 199 -18.78 -6.23 25.32
C THR A 199 -19.50 -5.48 26.44
N GLU A 200 -20.83 -5.47 26.41
CA GLU A 200 -21.65 -5.01 27.53
C GLU A 200 -21.64 -5.98 28.70
#